data_AF-A0A0C9S9S9-F1
#
_entry.id   AF-A0A0C9S9S9-F1
#
_cell.length_a   1.000
_cell.length_b   1.000
_cell.length_c   1.000
_cell.angle_alpha   90.00
_cell.angle_beta   90.00
_cell.angle_gamma   90.00
#
_symmetry.space_group_name_H-M   'P 1'
#
loop_
_entity.id
_entity.type
_entity.pdbx_description
1 polymer ?
#
loop_
_entity_poly.entity_id
_entity_poly.type
_entity_poly.pdbx_seq_one_letter_code
_entity_poly.pdbx_strand_id
1 'polypeptide(L)'
;QDKVVLITGASSGLGEALAHKFFAAGCKVILASRRVAELERVKEDLLQSVPQPTVQHTPAVVQLDLADLSSIAEKAQEALRIHGHIDILVNSGGISYRGEAADTSVEVDVKLMMVNYFGHVALTKAILPNMIEMRDGTIVAISSVQGKIGLPFRSAYAASKHATQAFFDSLLSEVAQ
;
A
#
# COMPACT_ATOMS: atom_id res chain seq x y z
N GLN A 1 2.11 4.11 19.04
CA GLN A 1 2.11 2.81 19.72
C GLN A 1 0.76 2.13 19.52
N ASP A 2 0.74 0.80 19.37
CA ASP A 2 -0.43 -0.10 19.25
C ASP A 2 -1.39 0.06 18.07
N LYS A 3 -1.25 1.12 17.28
CA LYS A 3 -1.96 1.28 16.00
C LYS A 3 -1.67 0.13 15.03
N VAL A 4 -2.70 -0.38 14.36
CA VAL A 4 -2.63 -1.42 13.33
C VAL A 4 -2.33 -0.78 11.97
N VAL A 5 -1.20 -1.15 11.39
CA VAL A 5 -0.68 -0.55 10.16
C VAL A 5 -0.57 -1.60 9.06
N LEU A 6 -1.39 -1.50 8.03
CA LEU A 6 -1.28 -2.32 6.82
C LEU A 6 -0.42 -1.59 5.78
N ILE A 7 0.68 -2.20 5.35
CA ILE A 7 1.61 -1.61 4.39
C ILE A 7 1.67 -2.47 3.13
N THR A 8 1.21 -1.94 2.01
CA THR A 8 1.38 -2.58 0.69
C THR A 8 2.77 -2.27 0.13
N GLY A 9 3.34 -3.18 -0.66
CA GLY A 9 4.71 -3.00 -1.17
C GLY A 9 5.79 -3.15 -0.09
N ALA A 10 5.46 -3.78 1.04
CA ALA A 10 6.34 -3.90 2.20
C ALA A 10 7.56 -4.82 2.01
N SER A 11 7.71 -5.48 0.87
CA SER A 11 8.83 -6.40 0.59
C SER A 11 10.10 -5.71 0.07
N SER A 12 10.11 -4.38 -0.09
CA SER A 12 11.30 -3.62 -0.49
C SER A 12 11.11 -2.11 -0.37
N GLY A 13 12.23 -1.37 -0.44
CA GLY A 13 12.23 0.06 -0.73
C GLY A 13 11.50 0.88 0.34
N LEU A 14 10.64 1.82 -0.08
CA LEU A 14 9.94 2.70 0.84
C LEU A 14 8.97 1.94 1.77
N GLY A 15 8.28 0.91 1.27
CA GLY A 15 7.36 0.11 2.07
C GLY A 15 8.07 -0.62 3.21
N GLU A 16 9.22 -1.24 2.93
CA GLU A 16 10.08 -1.88 3.94
C GLU A 16 10.62 -0.86 4.94
N ALA A 17 11.13 0.29 4.47
CA ALA A 17 11.62 1.34 5.35
C ALA A 17 10.53 1.89 6.28
N LEU A 18 9.31 2.08 5.79
CA LEU A 18 8.16 2.48 6.60
C LEU A 18 7.79 1.38 7.61
N ALA A 19 7.85 0.10 7.23
CA ALA A 19 7.62 -1.01 8.15
C ALA A 19 8.58 -0.96 9.34
N HIS A 20 9.88 -0.72 9.12
CA HIS A 20 10.85 -0.54 10.21
C HIS A 20 10.49 0.63 11.13
N LYS A 21 10.06 1.77 10.57
CA LYS A 21 9.69 2.94 11.37
C LYS A 21 8.42 2.73 12.18
N PHE A 22 7.38 2.15 11.60
CA PHE A 22 6.15 1.83 12.34
C PHE A 22 6.40 0.76 13.40
N PHE A 23 7.18 -0.27 13.09
CA PHE A 23 7.51 -1.32 14.05
C PHE A 23 8.30 -0.79 15.25
N ALA A 24 9.33 0.01 15.00
CA ALA A 24 10.11 0.67 16.06
C ALA A 24 9.28 1.65 16.91
N ALA A 25 8.18 2.19 16.36
CA ALA A 25 7.21 3.01 17.09
C ALA A 25 6.17 2.20 17.90
N GLY A 26 6.33 0.87 17.95
CA GLY A 26 5.45 -0.05 18.68
C GLY A 26 4.10 -0.30 18.01
N CYS A 27 3.99 -0.12 16.68
CA CYS A 27 2.77 -0.43 15.93
C CYS A 27 2.64 -1.94 15.63
N LYS A 28 1.40 -2.39 15.42
CA LYS A 28 1.07 -3.73 14.92
C LYS A 28 1.15 -3.72 13.40
N VAL A 29 2.27 -4.17 12.85
CA VAL A 29 2.56 -4.05 11.41
C VAL A 29 2.07 -5.29 10.66
N ILE A 30 1.28 -5.07 9.61
CA ILE A 30 0.87 -6.09 8.62
C ILE A 30 1.60 -5.77 7.31
N LEU A 31 2.49 -6.67 6.89
CA LEU A 31 3.29 -6.56 5.69
C LEU A 31 2.57 -7.20 4.52
N ALA A 32 2.23 -6.42 3.49
CA ALA A 32 1.50 -6.91 2.32
C ALA A 32 2.28 -6.73 1.02
N SER A 33 2.47 -7.82 0.28
CA SER A 33 2.97 -7.81 -1.10
C SER A 33 2.79 -9.18 -1.76
N ARG A 34 3.19 -9.30 -3.02
CA ARG A 34 3.15 -10.56 -3.78
C ARG A 34 4.28 -11.52 -3.43
N ARG A 35 5.40 -10.99 -2.97
CA ARG A 35 6.65 -11.74 -2.74
C ARG A 35 6.71 -12.19 -1.28
N VAL A 36 6.09 -13.33 -0.98
CA VAL A 36 5.99 -13.84 0.41
C VAL A 36 7.37 -14.07 1.04
N ALA A 37 8.31 -14.66 0.32
CA ALA A 37 9.66 -14.90 0.83
C ALA A 37 10.36 -13.60 1.29
N GLU A 38 10.18 -12.50 0.56
CA GLU A 38 10.73 -11.20 0.95
C GLU A 38 9.97 -10.57 2.12
N LEU A 39 8.66 -10.81 2.27
CA LEU A 39 7.92 -10.34 3.44
C LEU A 39 8.37 -11.06 4.71
N GLU A 40 8.65 -12.37 4.64
CA GLU A 40 9.20 -13.12 5.77
C GLU A 40 10.62 -12.66 6.12
N ARG A 41 11.47 -12.34 5.12
CA ARG A 41 12.76 -11.70 5.36
C ARG A 41 12.59 -10.38 6.12
N VAL A 42 11.73 -9.49 5.61
CA VAL A 42 11.48 -8.18 6.25
C VAL A 42 10.94 -8.37 7.66
N LYS A 43 10.03 -9.32 7.89
CA LYS A 43 9.52 -9.63 9.22
C LYS A 43 10.64 -10.06 10.20
N GLU A 44 11.56 -10.90 9.76
CA GLU A 44 12.71 -11.29 10.58
C GLU A 44 13.61 -10.08 10.87
N ASP A 45 13.91 -9.28 9.86
CA ASP A 45 14.71 -8.05 10.01
C ASP A 45 14.05 -7.05 10.99
N LEU A 46 12.73 -6.92 10.97
CA LEU A 46 11.98 -6.12 11.93
C LEU A 46 12.18 -6.62 13.36
N LEU A 47 11.99 -7.93 13.59
CA LEU A 47 12.14 -8.56 14.90
C LEU A 47 13.56 -8.42 15.46
N GLN A 48 14.58 -8.42 14.60
CA GLN A 48 15.98 -8.20 14.97
C GLN A 48 16.34 -6.72 15.19
N SER A 49 15.58 -5.79 14.59
CA SER A 49 15.88 -4.35 14.62
C SER A 49 15.54 -3.65 15.95
N VAL A 50 14.84 -4.31 16.86
CA VAL A 50 14.48 -3.78 18.19
C VAL A 50 14.96 -4.73 19.29
N PRO A 51 15.57 -4.23 20.38
CA PRO A 51 16.05 -5.07 21.46
C PRO A 51 14.88 -5.76 22.18
N GLN A 52 15.03 -7.03 22.54
CA GLN A 52 14.10 -7.66 23.48
C GLN A 52 14.30 -7.07 24.89
N PRO A 53 13.25 -6.83 25.69
CA PRO A 53 11.84 -7.23 25.52
C PRO A 53 10.94 -6.16 24.85
N THR A 54 11.50 -5.21 24.10
CA THR A 54 10.73 -4.11 23.49
C THR A 54 9.83 -4.58 22.34
N VAL A 55 10.00 -5.81 21.84
CA VAL A 55 9.07 -6.43 20.88
C VAL A 55 7.71 -6.64 21.54
N GLN A 56 6.75 -5.77 21.23
CA GLN A 56 5.39 -5.86 21.76
C GLN A 56 4.46 -6.71 20.88
N HIS A 57 4.71 -6.71 19.56
CA HIS A 57 3.85 -7.34 18.56
C HIS A 57 4.70 -8.08 17.53
N THR A 58 4.24 -9.24 17.08
CA THR A 58 4.87 -9.95 15.96
C THR A 58 4.27 -9.45 14.65
N PRO A 59 5.07 -8.98 13.66
CA PRO A 59 4.53 -8.58 12.36
C PRO A 59 3.81 -9.73 11.67
N ALA A 60 2.71 -9.41 10.99
CA ALA A 60 1.97 -10.37 10.18
C ALA A 60 2.28 -10.20 8.69
N VAL A 61 2.12 -11.27 7.92
CA VAL A 61 2.37 -11.30 6.47
C VAL A 61 1.07 -11.61 5.74
N VAL A 62 0.74 -10.81 4.72
CA VAL A 62 -0.41 -11.03 3.84
C VAL A 62 0.07 -11.06 2.39
N GLN A 63 -0.15 -12.17 1.69
CA GLN A 63 0.12 -12.24 0.26
C GLN A 63 -0.96 -11.48 -0.51
N LEU A 64 -0.58 -10.40 -1.20
CA LEU A 64 -1.48 -9.52 -1.93
C LEU A 64 -0.90 -9.11 -3.28
N ASP A 65 -1.60 -9.45 -4.37
CA ASP A 65 -1.34 -8.93 -5.72
C ASP A 65 -2.29 -7.80 -6.07
N LEU A 66 -1.76 -6.57 -6.16
CA LEU A 66 -2.52 -5.38 -6.54
C LEU A 66 -3.03 -5.43 -8.00
N ALA A 67 -2.47 -6.27 -8.86
CA ALA A 67 -2.98 -6.48 -10.22
C ALA A 67 -4.18 -7.43 -10.27
N ASP A 68 -4.37 -8.27 -9.25
CA ASP A 68 -5.47 -9.22 -9.18
C ASP A 68 -6.63 -8.66 -8.35
N LEU A 69 -7.46 -7.85 -8.99
CA LEU A 69 -8.61 -7.20 -8.32
C LEU A 69 -9.62 -8.21 -7.75
N SER A 70 -9.65 -9.43 -8.27
CA SER A 70 -10.61 -10.45 -7.82
C SER A 70 -10.30 -10.97 -6.41
N SER A 71 -9.03 -10.98 -6.01
CA SER A 71 -8.61 -11.44 -4.68
C SER A 71 -8.54 -10.33 -3.62
N ILE A 72 -8.54 -9.06 -4.02
CA ILE A 72 -8.33 -7.93 -3.09
C ILE A 72 -9.35 -7.89 -1.95
N ALA A 73 -10.62 -8.14 -2.24
CA ALA A 73 -11.66 -8.14 -1.21
C ALA A 73 -11.40 -9.20 -0.13
N GLU A 74 -11.05 -10.42 -0.55
CA GLU A 74 -10.70 -11.50 0.37
C GLU A 74 -9.45 -11.16 1.21
N LYS A 75 -8.42 -10.62 0.57
CA LYS A 75 -7.17 -10.24 1.24
C LYS A 75 -7.31 -9.06 2.18
N ALA A 76 -8.20 -8.11 1.88
CA ALA A 76 -8.55 -7.04 2.81
C ALA A 76 -9.22 -7.60 4.07
N GLN A 77 -10.14 -8.57 3.90
CA GLN A 77 -10.79 -9.25 5.03
C GLN A 77 -9.81 -10.10 5.83
N GLU A 78 -8.87 -10.77 5.16
CA GLU A 78 -7.75 -11.45 5.83
C GLU A 78 -6.96 -10.49 6.71
N ALA A 79 -6.56 -9.33 6.19
CA ALA A 79 -5.82 -8.33 6.94
C ALA A 79 -6.61 -7.77 8.13
N LEU A 80 -7.89 -7.44 7.94
CA LEU A 80 -8.77 -6.95 9.00
C LEU A 80 -8.90 -7.96 10.15
N ARG A 81 -9.01 -9.26 9.86
CA ARG A 81 -9.16 -10.31 10.89
C ARG A 81 -7.96 -10.47 11.82
N ILE A 82 -6.76 -10.07 11.40
CA ILE A 82 -5.52 -10.26 12.19
C ILE A 82 -5.59 -9.49 13.52
N HIS A 83 -6.10 -8.26 13.49
CA HIS A 83 -6.21 -7.39 14.67
C HIS A 83 -7.61 -6.80 14.88
N GLY A 84 -8.60 -7.24 14.09
CA GLY A 84 -10.01 -6.81 14.13
C GLY A 84 -10.29 -5.48 13.43
N HIS A 85 -9.27 -4.71 13.07
CA HIS A 85 -9.38 -3.39 12.44
C HIS A 85 -8.05 -3.00 11.77
N ILE A 86 -8.07 -1.91 10.99
CA ILE A 86 -6.86 -1.26 10.45
C ILE A 86 -6.95 0.24 10.75
N ASP A 87 -6.02 0.76 11.54
CA ASP A 87 -5.93 2.19 11.82
C ASP A 87 -5.26 2.97 10.69
N ILE A 88 -4.22 2.39 10.09
CA ILE A 88 -3.40 3.06 9.07
C ILE A 88 -3.23 2.15 7.86
N LEU A 89 -3.67 2.63 6.69
CA LEU A 89 -3.43 1.98 5.40
C LEU A 89 -2.35 2.74 4.63
N VAL A 90 -1.22 2.09 4.36
CA VAL A 90 -0.14 2.64 3.52
C VAL A 90 -0.17 1.97 2.14
N ASN A 91 -0.65 2.71 1.16
CA ASN A 91 -0.65 2.36 -0.26
C ASN A 91 0.74 2.68 -0.87
N SER A 92 1.74 1.84 -0.61
CA SER A 92 3.13 1.98 -1.12
C SER A 92 3.50 0.99 -2.23
N GLY A 93 2.67 0.00 -2.54
CA GLY A 93 2.86 -0.85 -3.70
C GLY A 93 2.92 -0.06 -5.01
N GLY A 94 3.64 -0.57 -6.01
CA GLY A 94 3.69 0.10 -7.31
C GLY A 94 4.77 -0.43 -8.24
N ILE A 95 4.62 -0.13 -9.52
CA ILE A 95 5.62 -0.38 -10.56
C ILE A 95 5.89 0.89 -11.36
N SER A 96 7.08 0.99 -11.94
CA SER A 96 7.52 2.10 -12.78
C SER A 96 7.83 1.61 -14.18
N TYR A 97 7.64 2.48 -15.17
CA TYR A 97 8.00 2.22 -16.56
C TYR A 97 8.63 3.46 -17.18
N ARG A 98 9.55 3.25 -18.12
CA ARG A 98 10.18 4.31 -18.92
C ARG A 98 10.17 3.89 -20.38
N GLY A 99 9.55 4.69 -21.24
CA GLY A 99 9.44 4.43 -22.67
C GLY A 99 8.73 5.58 -23.38
N GLU A 100 9.00 5.74 -24.67
CA GLU A 100 8.28 6.71 -25.51
C GLU A 100 6.81 6.32 -25.62
N ALA A 101 5.92 7.32 -25.70
CA ALA A 101 4.49 7.05 -25.81
C ALA A 101 4.14 6.29 -27.10
N ALA A 102 4.90 6.50 -28.18
CA ALA A 102 4.69 5.81 -29.46
C ALA A 102 5.08 4.31 -29.41
N ASP A 103 6.04 3.95 -28.54
CA ASP A 103 6.58 2.59 -28.44
C ASP A 103 6.01 1.80 -27.25
N THR A 104 5.30 2.48 -26.35
CA THR A 104 4.68 1.85 -25.18
C THR A 104 3.41 1.12 -25.61
N SER A 105 3.36 -0.19 -25.38
CA SER A 105 2.17 -0.97 -25.70
C SER A 105 1.05 -0.70 -24.70
N VAL A 106 -0.21 -0.80 -25.15
CA VAL A 106 -1.39 -0.58 -24.30
C VAL A 106 -1.42 -1.55 -23.12
N GLU A 107 -0.87 -2.76 -23.26
CA GLU A 107 -0.76 -3.72 -22.17
C GLU A 107 0.12 -3.21 -21.02
N VAL A 108 1.16 -2.42 -21.33
CA VAL A 108 1.99 -1.75 -20.31
C VAL A 108 1.17 -0.67 -19.60
N ASP A 109 0.42 0.16 -20.33
CA ASP A 109 -0.46 1.17 -19.76
C ASP A 109 -1.50 0.54 -18.80
N VAL A 110 -2.17 -0.52 -19.27
CA VAL A 110 -3.14 -1.28 -18.47
C VAL A 110 -2.47 -1.84 -17.23
N LYS A 111 -1.31 -2.49 -17.35
CA LYS A 111 -0.59 -3.08 -16.21
C LYS A 111 -0.22 -2.02 -15.16
N LEU A 112 0.26 -0.86 -15.59
CA LEU A 112 0.57 0.26 -14.72
C LEU A 112 -0.68 0.77 -14.00
N MET A 113 -1.79 0.92 -14.71
CA MET A 113 -3.06 1.35 -14.13
C MET A 113 -3.63 0.32 -13.14
N MET A 114 -3.55 -0.97 -13.47
CA MET A 114 -4.02 -2.04 -12.59
C MET A 114 -3.28 -2.02 -11.25
N VAL A 115 -1.95 -1.94 -11.27
CA VAL A 115 -1.14 -1.98 -10.04
C VAL A 115 -1.16 -0.64 -9.30
N ASN A 116 -0.85 0.47 -9.97
CA ASN A 116 -0.63 1.75 -9.30
C ASN A 116 -1.92 2.49 -8.95
N TYR A 117 -3.05 2.13 -9.57
CA TYR A 117 -4.33 2.78 -9.36
C TYR A 117 -5.40 1.80 -8.87
N PHE A 118 -5.89 0.91 -9.74
CA PHE A 118 -7.07 0.08 -9.41
C PHE A 118 -6.86 -0.80 -8.18
N GLY A 119 -5.67 -1.42 -8.02
CA GLY A 119 -5.36 -2.22 -6.86
C GLY A 119 -5.45 -1.44 -5.54
N HIS A 120 -4.90 -0.23 -5.51
CA HIS A 120 -4.97 0.65 -4.34
C HIS A 120 -6.39 1.16 -4.07
N VAL A 121 -7.14 1.49 -5.13
CA VAL A 121 -8.54 1.91 -5.01
C VAL A 121 -9.39 0.77 -4.44
N ALA A 122 -9.26 -0.44 -4.98
CA ALA A 122 -10.00 -1.61 -4.53
C ALA A 122 -9.68 -1.94 -3.07
N LEU A 123 -8.40 -1.94 -2.69
CA LEU A 123 -7.98 -2.21 -1.31
C LEU A 123 -8.51 -1.13 -0.35
N THR A 124 -8.39 0.14 -0.74
CA THR A 124 -8.91 1.26 0.04
C THR A 124 -10.41 1.13 0.25
N LYS A 125 -11.18 0.87 -0.82
CA LYS A 125 -12.64 0.67 -0.73
C LYS A 125 -13.03 -0.51 0.15
N ALA A 126 -12.23 -1.58 0.18
CA ALA A 126 -12.49 -2.74 1.02
C ALA A 126 -12.24 -2.48 2.52
N ILE A 127 -11.33 -1.56 2.86
CA ILE A 127 -10.96 -1.22 4.25
C ILE A 127 -11.76 -0.03 4.78
N LEU A 128 -12.09 0.92 3.92
CA LEU A 128 -12.72 2.20 4.26
C LEU A 128 -13.97 2.08 5.13
N PRO A 129 -14.90 1.12 4.93
CA PRO A 129 -16.08 0.99 5.79
C PRO A 129 -15.73 0.81 7.27
N ASN A 130 -14.68 0.04 7.58
CA ASN A 130 -14.22 -0.16 8.96
C ASN A 130 -13.69 1.13 9.58
N MET A 131 -12.92 1.92 8.81
CA MET A 131 -12.43 3.23 9.28
C MET A 131 -13.57 4.22 9.52
N ILE A 132 -14.57 4.25 8.63
CA ILE A 132 -15.77 5.11 8.79
C ILE A 132 -16.58 4.70 10.03
N GLU A 133 -16.82 3.40 10.22
CA GLU A 133 -17.57 2.88 11.36
C GLU A 133 -16.90 3.23 12.69
N MET A 134 -15.56 3.11 12.75
CA MET A 134 -14.77 3.48 13.93
C MET A 134 -14.61 4.99 14.13
N ARG A 135 -14.93 5.80 13.11
CA ARG A 135 -14.64 7.25 13.06
C ARG A 135 -13.16 7.58 13.32
N ASP A 136 -12.28 6.65 12.96
CA ASP A 136 -10.84 6.81 13.07
C ASP A 136 -10.19 6.01 11.94
N GLY A 137 -9.13 6.56 11.37
CA GLY A 137 -8.44 5.97 10.23
C GLY A 137 -7.54 6.96 9.52
N THR A 138 -6.42 6.46 9.01
CA THR A 138 -5.49 7.25 8.20
C THR A 138 -5.10 6.47 6.95
N ILE A 139 -5.28 7.07 5.78
CA ILE A 139 -4.84 6.49 4.51
C ILE A 139 -3.69 7.31 3.96
N VAL A 140 -2.56 6.65 3.71
CA VAL A 140 -1.37 7.23 3.11
C VAL A 140 -1.17 6.64 1.73
N ALA A 141 -1.34 7.45 0.68
CA ALA A 141 -1.12 7.04 -0.71
C ALA A 141 0.24 7.54 -1.23
N ILE A 142 1.14 6.60 -1.54
CA ILE A 142 2.45 6.94 -2.12
C ILE A 142 2.29 7.24 -3.61
N SER A 143 2.25 8.52 -3.93
CA SER A 143 2.21 9.04 -5.29
C SER A 143 3.63 9.27 -5.85
N SER A 144 3.79 10.27 -6.71
CA SER A 144 5.05 10.75 -7.28
C SER A 144 4.92 12.22 -7.61
N VAL A 145 6.03 12.94 -7.80
CA VAL A 145 6.03 14.24 -8.49
C VAL A 145 5.32 14.11 -9.85
N GLN A 146 5.47 12.96 -10.50
CA GLN A 146 4.79 12.63 -11.75
C GLN A 146 3.29 12.35 -11.63
N GLY A 147 2.72 12.44 -10.42
CA GLY A 147 1.27 12.53 -10.22
C GLY A 147 0.72 13.95 -10.33
N LYS A 148 1.60 14.95 -10.52
CA LYS A 148 1.25 16.36 -10.70
C LYS A 148 1.74 16.95 -12.02
N ILE A 149 2.79 16.37 -12.61
CA ILE A 149 3.37 16.81 -13.87
C ILE A 149 3.70 15.61 -14.78
N GLY A 150 3.58 15.79 -16.09
CA GLY A 150 4.07 14.84 -17.09
C GLY A 150 5.55 15.06 -17.40
N LEU A 151 6.29 13.99 -17.63
CA LEU A 151 7.67 14.03 -18.10
C LEU A 151 7.84 13.17 -19.35
N PRO A 152 8.77 13.52 -20.27
CA PRO A 152 9.12 12.65 -21.39
C PRO A 152 9.47 11.23 -20.94
N PHE A 153 9.13 10.26 -21.78
CA PHE A 153 9.36 8.83 -21.56
C PHE A 153 8.61 8.21 -20.36
N ARG A 154 7.56 8.87 -19.85
CA ARG A 154 6.87 8.47 -18.61
C ARG A 154 5.36 8.48 -18.70
N SER A 155 4.78 8.52 -19.90
CA SER A 155 3.33 8.65 -20.14
C SER A 155 2.50 7.66 -19.30
N ALA A 156 2.76 6.36 -19.43
CA ALA A 156 2.06 5.30 -18.69
C ALA A 156 2.12 5.47 -17.16
N TYR A 157 3.34 5.73 -16.65
CA TYR A 157 3.56 5.88 -15.22
C TYR A 157 2.93 7.16 -14.66
N ALA A 158 3.17 8.30 -15.32
CA ALA A 158 2.63 9.58 -14.92
C ALA A 158 1.09 9.58 -14.94
N ALA A 159 0.47 9.00 -15.97
CA ALA A 159 -0.98 8.83 -16.05
C ALA A 159 -1.52 8.05 -14.85
N SER A 160 -0.90 6.91 -14.51
CA SER A 160 -1.32 6.11 -13.35
C SER A 160 -1.23 6.89 -12.03
N LYS A 161 -0.20 7.71 -11.84
CA LYS A 161 -0.01 8.51 -10.62
C LYS A 161 -0.89 9.75 -10.55
N HIS A 162 -1.28 10.35 -11.68
CA HIS A 162 -2.31 11.39 -11.71
C HIS A 162 -3.66 10.80 -11.31
N ALA A 163 -4.01 9.61 -11.81
CA ALA A 163 -5.24 8.91 -11.41
C ALA A 163 -5.26 8.61 -9.90
N THR A 164 -4.14 8.11 -9.35
CA THR A 164 -3.98 7.93 -7.89
C THR A 164 -4.21 9.24 -7.14
N GLN A 165 -3.56 10.34 -7.55
CA GLN A 165 -3.68 11.63 -6.88
C GLN A 165 -5.14 12.13 -6.87
N ALA A 166 -5.79 12.15 -8.03
CA ALA A 166 -7.17 12.63 -8.14
C ALA A 166 -8.15 11.84 -7.29
N PHE A 167 -8.01 10.51 -7.25
CA PHE A 167 -8.89 9.67 -6.42
C PHE A 167 -8.75 9.95 -4.93
N PHE A 168 -7.51 10.04 -4.42
CA PHE A 168 -7.31 10.27 -2.99
C PHE A 168 -7.63 11.71 -2.56
N ASP A 169 -7.49 12.70 -3.44
CA ASP A 169 -7.94 14.08 -3.17
C ASP A 169 -9.48 14.15 -3.08
N SER A 170 -10.20 13.43 -3.96
CA SER A 170 -11.66 13.30 -3.88
C SER A 170 -12.08 12.56 -2.62
N LEU A 171 -11.47 11.42 -2.32
CA LEU A 171 -11.78 10.63 -1.11
C LEU A 171 -11.60 11.47 0.16
N LEU A 172 -10.50 12.23 0.26
CA LEU A 172 -10.26 13.11 1.40
C LEU A 172 -11.41 14.11 1.58
N SER A 173 -11.90 14.70 0.49
CA SER A 173 -13.01 15.67 0.51
C SER A 173 -14.35 15.04 0.91
N GLU A 174 -14.53 13.73 0.64
CA GLU A 174 -15.72 12.96 1.03
C GLU A 174 -15.72 12.60 2.52
N VAL A 175 -14.56 12.21 3.08
CA VAL A 175 -14.46 11.69 4.46
C VAL A 175 -14.09 12.74 5.51
N ALA A 176 -13.67 13.94 5.10
CA ALA A 176 -13.35 15.04 6.02
C ALA A 176 -14.59 15.86 6.47
N GLN A 177 -15.79 15.43 6.07
CA GLN A 177 -17.08 16.02 6.48
C GLN A 177 -17.57 15.44 7.80
#